data_AF-V5WHL9-F1
#
_entry.id   AF-V5WHL9-F1
#
_cell.length_a   1.000
_cell.length_b   1.000
_cell.length_c   1.000
_cell.angle_alpha   90.00
_cell.angle_beta   90.00
_cell.angle_gamma   90.00
#
_symmetry.space_group_name_H-M   'P 1'
#
loop_
_entity.id
_entity.type
_entity.pdbx_description
1 polymer ?
#
loop_
_entity_poly.entity_id
_entity_poly.type
_entity_poly.pdbx_seq_one_letter_code
_entity_poly.pdbx_strand_id
1 'polypeptide(L)'
;MLNSEKLMKEYDLEIDDVRWYLSVQLAEDLLSLYEEPRKLIHRIWDKSLEDELYNMEERYLEGLDEAMEQGSTDEVKIRQIFTEMKAAKRRRKGR
;
A
#
# COMPACT_ATOMS: atom_id res chain seq x y z
N MET A 1 -9.58 0.85 -18.84
CA MET A 1 -10.32 0.74 -17.56
C MET A 1 -9.45 -0.16 -16.71
N LEU A 2 -8.79 0.44 -15.72
CA LEU A 2 -7.61 -0.09 -15.02
C LEU A 2 -7.93 -1.44 -14.37
N ASN A 3 -6.98 -2.39 -14.40
CA ASN A 3 -7.24 -3.72 -13.83
C ASN A 3 -7.40 -3.63 -12.30
N SER A 4 -6.68 -2.70 -11.67
CA SER A 4 -6.81 -2.38 -10.24
C SER A 4 -8.24 -2.00 -9.84
N GLU A 5 -8.93 -1.13 -10.59
CA GLU A 5 -10.32 -0.73 -10.27
C GLU A 5 -11.30 -1.90 -10.28
N LYS A 6 -11.12 -2.82 -11.25
CA LYS A 6 -11.94 -4.03 -11.35
C LYS A 6 -11.69 -4.94 -10.15
N LEU A 7 -10.43 -5.16 -9.80
CA LEU A 7 -10.06 -5.97 -8.64
C LEU A 7 -10.54 -5.34 -7.32
N MET A 8 -10.52 -4.01 -7.19
CA MET A 8 -11.05 -3.32 -6.01
C MET A 8 -12.52 -3.65 -5.81
N LYS A 9 -13.32 -3.60 -6.89
CA LYS A 9 -14.74 -3.99 -6.86
C LYS A 9 -14.94 -5.47 -6.51
N GLU A 10 -14.15 -6.37 -7.09
CA GLU A 10 -14.22 -7.82 -6.79
C GLU A 10 -13.95 -8.11 -5.31
N TYR A 11 -13.02 -7.37 -4.70
CA TYR A 11 -12.62 -7.59 -3.31
C TYR A 11 -13.43 -6.77 -2.30
N ASP A 12 -14.37 -5.93 -2.74
CA ASP A 12 -15.11 -4.98 -1.90
C ASP A 12 -14.15 -4.03 -1.17
N LEU A 13 -13.25 -3.39 -1.92
CA LEU A 13 -12.28 -2.41 -1.44
C LEU A 13 -12.60 -1.02 -1.96
N GLU A 14 -12.53 -0.04 -1.07
CA GLU A 14 -12.57 1.38 -1.39
C GLU A 14 -11.15 1.99 -1.35
N ILE A 15 -10.99 3.19 -1.89
CA ILE A 15 -9.72 3.92 -1.87
C ILE A 15 -9.19 4.09 -0.43
N ASP A 16 -10.07 4.33 0.55
CA ASP A 16 -9.68 4.42 1.96
C ASP A 16 -9.18 3.09 2.54
N ASP A 17 -9.62 1.94 1.99
CA ASP A 17 -9.11 0.63 2.39
C ASP A 17 -7.69 0.39 1.88
N VAL A 18 -7.39 0.83 0.65
CA VAL A 18 -6.03 0.81 0.08
C VAL A 18 -5.12 1.71 0.91
N ARG A 19 -5.55 2.95 1.20
CA ARG A 19 -4.80 3.89 2.03
C ARG A 19 -4.56 3.34 3.43
N TRP A 20 -5.55 2.70 4.04
CA TRP A 20 -5.41 2.03 5.33
C TRP A 20 -4.36 0.92 5.29
N TYR A 21 -4.44 0.02 4.30
CA TYR A 21 -3.47 -1.06 4.14
C TYR A 21 -2.04 -0.53 3.98
N LEU A 22 -1.85 0.46 3.10
CA LEU A 22 -0.54 1.06 2.89
C LEU A 22 -0.02 1.78 4.15
N SER A 23 -0.91 2.40 4.93
CA SER A 23 -0.55 2.99 6.23
C SER A 23 -0.12 1.93 7.25
N VAL A 24 -0.73 0.74 7.23
CA VAL A 24 -0.29 -0.38 8.09
C VAL A 24 1.12 -0.82 7.70
N GLN A 25 1.39 -1.01 6.40
CA GLN A 25 2.72 -1.37 5.91
C GLN A 25 3.76 -0.30 6.25
N LEU A 26 3.45 0.98 6.01
CA LEU A 26 4.34 2.08 6.36
C LEU A 26 4.61 2.15 7.87
N ALA A 27 3.61 1.90 8.71
CA ALA A 27 3.80 1.84 10.15
C ALA A 27 4.73 0.69 10.56
N GLU A 28 4.59 -0.50 9.95
CA GLU A 28 5.48 -1.64 10.17
C GLU A 28 6.93 -1.29 9.76
N ASP A 29 7.12 -0.66 8.61
CA ASP A 29 8.43 -0.20 8.12
C ASP A 29 9.08 0.87 9.02
N LEU A 30 8.28 1.80 9.56
CA LEU A 30 8.79 2.80 10.49
C LEU A 30 9.16 2.18 11.84
N LEU A 31 8.36 1.22 12.32
CA LEU A 31 8.62 0.52 13.58
C LEU A 31 9.84 -0.40 13.48
N SER A 32 10.15 -0.96 12.30
CA SER A 32 11.37 -1.76 12.12
C SER A 32 12.66 -0.93 12.28
N LEU A 33 12.57 0.40 12.19
CA LEU A 33 13.69 1.32 12.42
C LEU A 33 13.89 1.68 13.91
N TYR A 34 13.16 1.03 14.83
CA TYR A 34 13.23 1.34 16.26
C TYR A 34 14.66 1.29 16.83
N GLU A 35 15.45 0.29 16.43
CA GLU A 35 16.84 0.14 16.87
C GLU A 35 17.82 1.08 16.11
N GLU A 36 17.35 1.71 15.04
CA GLU A 36 18.13 2.61 14.18
C GLU A 36 17.51 4.03 14.11
N PRO A 37 17.36 4.74 15.24
CA PRO A 37 16.61 5.99 15.30
C PRO A 37 17.17 7.08 14.37
N ARG A 38 18.46 7.04 14.04
CA ARG A 38 19.06 7.97 13.06
C ARG A 38 18.46 7.82 11.66
N LYS A 39 18.15 6.60 11.22
CA LYS A 39 17.50 6.36 9.93
C LYS A 39 16.08 6.90 9.93
N LEU A 40 15.33 6.68 11.01
CA LEU A 40 13.99 7.22 11.18
C LEU A 40 14.00 8.77 11.17
N ILE A 41 14.92 9.38 11.92
CA ILE A 41 15.10 10.84 11.92
C ILE A 41 15.41 11.35 10.51
N HIS A 42 16.28 10.66 9.76
CA HIS A 42 16.61 11.07 8.39
C HIS A 42 15.38 11.08 7.49
N ARG A 43 14.57 10.01 7.51
CA ARG A 43 13.33 9.90 6.72
C ARG A 43 12.30 10.99 7.04
N ILE A 44 12.27 11.44 8.28
CA ILE A 44 11.38 12.54 8.71
C ILE A 44 11.96 13.89 8.25
N TRP A 45 13.27 14.09 8.41
CA TRP A 45 13.93 15.37 8.16
C TRP A 45 14.07 15.71 6.68
N ASP A 46 14.36 14.71 5.84
CA ASP A 46 14.57 14.89 4.40
C ASP A 46 13.27 14.97 3.59
N LYS A 47 12.11 14.90 4.26
CA LYS A 47 10.75 14.86 3.69
C LYS A 47 10.40 13.62 2.88
N SER A 48 11.24 12.59 2.87
CA SER A 48 10.91 11.32 2.18
C SER A 48 9.62 10.71 2.71
N LEU A 49 9.37 10.78 4.03
CA LEU A 49 8.11 10.31 4.60
C LEU A 49 6.87 11.09 4.13
N GLU A 50 7.00 12.41 3.96
CA GLU A 50 5.92 13.25 3.42
C GLU A 50 5.63 12.89 1.96
N ASP A 51 6.68 12.74 1.16
CA ASP A 51 6.59 12.39 -0.26
C ASP A 51 6.00 10.98 -0.48
N GLU A 52 6.27 10.04 0.43
CA GLU A 52 5.67 8.70 0.41
C GLU A 52 4.18 8.70 0.73
N LEU A 53 3.73 9.59 1.61
CA LEU A 53 2.32 9.75 1.98
C LEU A 53 1.51 10.47 0.89
N TYR A 54 2.15 11.33 0.11
CA TYR A 54 1.49 12.13 -0.91
C TYR A 54 0.98 11.26 -2.07
N ASN A 55 -0.35 11.26 -2.27
CA ASN A 55 -1.07 10.45 -3.26
C ASN A 55 -0.66 8.97 -3.25
N MET A 56 -0.36 8.43 -2.07
CA MET A 56 0.22 7.10 -1.90
C MET A 56 -0.62 6.00 -2.54
N GLU A 57 -1.94 6.07 -2.43
CA GLU A 57 -2.85 5.07 -2.96
C GLU A 57 -2.96 5.11 -4.49
N GLU A 58 -2.99 6.29 -5.08
CA GLU A 58 -3.05 6.46 -6.54
C GLU A 58 -1.76 5.93 -7.16
N ARG A 59 -0.60 6.38 -6.66
CA ARG A 59 0.72 5.93 -7.13
C ARG A 59 0.92 4.43 -6.99
N TYR A 60 0.41 3.85 -5.90
CA TYR A 60 0.52 2.42 -5.67
C TYR A 60 -0.30 1.61 -6.66
N LEU A 61 -1.57 2.01 -6.90
CA LEU A 61 -2.45 1.32 -7.84
C LEU A 61 -1.96 1.46 -9.28
N GLU A 62 -1.51 2.65 -9.68
CA GLU A 62 -0.85 2.89 -10.98
C GLU A 62 0.39 2.00 -11.14
N GLY A 63 1.24 1.92 -10.11
CA GLY A 63 2.42 1.05 -10.13
C GLY A 63 2.08 -0.44 -10.27
N LEU A 64 0.96 -0.91 -9.69
CA LEU A 64 0.49 -2.29 -9.89
C LEU A 64 0.00 -2.54 -11.31
N ASP A 65 -0.75 -1.60 -11.89
CA ASP A 65 -1.20 -1.69 -13.27
C ASP A 65 -0.01 -1.67 -14.24
N GLU A 66 0.94 -0.74 -14.06
CA GLU A 66 2.17 -0.66 -14.86
C GLU A 66 3.02 -1.92 -14.76
N ALA A 67 3.21 -2.47 -13.56
CA ALA A 67 4.00 -3.68 -13.36
C ALA A 67 3.39 -4.88 -14.11
N MET A 68 2.06 -4.93 -14.19
CA MET A 68 1.36 -5.99 -14.89
C MET A 68 1.39 -5.77 -16.41
N GLU A 69 1.23 -4.53 -16.88
CA GLU A 69 1.37 -4.17 -18.29
C GLU A 69 2.79 -4.49 -18.82
N GLN A 70 3.81 -4.27 -18.00
CA GLN A 70 5.20 -4.58 -18.32
C GLN A 70 5.56 -6.07 -18.13
N GLY A 71 4.66 -6.88 -17.57
CA GLY A 71 4.89 -8.30 -17.27
C GLY A 71 5.92 -8.55 -16.15
N SER A 72 6.25 -7.54 -15.35
CA SER A 72 7.12 -7.68 -14.18
C SER A 72 6.39 -8.29 -12.97
N THR A 73 5.05 -8.26 -12.99
CA THR A 73 4.18 -9.03 -12.10
C THR A 73 3.10 -9.76 -12.88
N ASP A 74 2.35 -10.61 -12.19
CA ASP A 74 1.23 -11.36 -12.74
C ASP A 74 -0.05 -11.11 -11.91
N GLU A 75 -1.20 -11.45 -12.49
CA GLU A 75 -2.50 -11.25 -11.84
C GLU A 75 -2.62 -12.05 -10.52
N VAL A 76 -1.95 -13.19 -10.39
CA VAL A 76 -1.99 -14.02 -9.17
C VAL A 76 -1.36 -13.26 -8.01
N LYS A 77 -0.19 -12.65 -8.21
CA LYS A 77 0.48 -11.81 -7.21
C LYS A 77 -0.35 -10.58 -6.84
N ILE A 78 -0.95 -9.91 -7.82
CA ILE A 78 -1.82 -8.77 -7.53
C ILE A 78 -3.05 -9.21 -6.72
N ARG A 79 -3.68 -10.33 -7.08
CA ARG A 79 -4.81 -10.88 -6.30
C ARG A 79 -4.43 -11.25 -4.87
N GLN A 80 -3.20 -11.69 -4.64
CA GLN A 80 -2.67 -11.93 -3.30
C GLN A 80 -2.60 -10.62 -2.49
N ILE A 81 -2.06 -9.54 -3.08
CA ILE A 81 -2.03 -8.21 -2.45
C ILE A 81 -3.45 -7.73 -2.08
N PHE A 82 -4.42 -7.87 -2.99
CA PHE A 82 -5.81 -7.47 -2.73
C PHE A 82 -6.47 -8.33 -1.63
N THR A 83 -6.07 -9.59 -1.51
CA THR A 83 -6.48 -10.46 -0.39
C THR A 83 -5.95 -9.93 0.94
N GLU A 84 -4.70 -9.47 0.97
CA GLU A 84 -4.07 -8.89 2.16
C GLU A 84 -4.70 -7.54 2.55
N MET A 85 -5.01 -6.68 1.57
CA MET A 85 -5.76 -5.44 1.78
C MET A 85 -7.14 -5.72 2.41
N LYS A 86 -7.88 -6.70 1.88
CA LYS A 86 -9.17 -7.11 2.43
C LYS A 86 -9.05 -7.63 3.86
N ALA A 87 -7.97 -8.37 4.16
CA ALA A 87 -7.69 -8.79 5.52
C ALA A 87 -7.38 -7.59 6.44
N ALA A 88 -6.62 -6.60 5.98
CA ALA A 88 -6.35 -5.37 6.72
C ALA A 88 -7.62 -4.56 7.00
N LYS A 89 -8.52 -4.41 6.01
CA LYS A 89 -9.87 -3.83 6.19
C LYS A 89 -10.66 -4.52 7.28
N ARG A 90 -10.66 -5.85 7.31
CA ARG A 90 -11.36 -6.63 8.36
C ARG A 90 -10.77 -6.38 9.74
N ARG A 91 -9.43 -6.34 9.85
CA ARG A 91 -8.73 -6.05 11.11
C ARG A 91 -9.01 -4.63 11.62
N ARG A 92 -9.20 -3.65 10.73
CA ARG A 92 -9.58 -2.26 11.08
C ARG A 92 -10.85 -2.22 11.93
N LYS A 93 -11.86 -3.01 11.56
CA LYS A 93 -13.18 -3.05 12.21
C LYS A 93 -13.20 -3.81 13.55
N GLY A 94 -12.07 -4.39 13.98
CA GLY A 94 -11.93 -5.08 15.26
C GLY A 94 -11.62 -4.17 16.46
N ARG A 95 -11.98 -2.88 16.40
CA ARG A 95 -11.90 -1.91 17.51
C ARG A 95 -13.28 -1.50 17.95
#